data_AF-A0A958ZLX5-F1
#
_entry.id   AF-A0A958ZLX5-F1
#
_cell.length_a   1.000
_cell.length_b   1.000
_cell.length_c   1.000
_cell.angle_alpha   90.00
_cell.angle_beta   90.00
_cell.angle_gamma   90.00
#
_symmetry.space_group_name_H-M   'P 1'
#
loop_
_entity.id
_entity.type
_entity.pdbx_description
1 polymer ?
#
loop_
_entity_poly.entity_id
_entity_poly.type
_entity_poly.pdbx_seq_one_letter_code
_entity_poly.pdbx_strand_id
1 'polypeptide(L)'
;MNPLLQKFNTKYTTAPFSKIKNEHFEPAFKEAIKMAKAEIDAIVNNPNVPTFENTIEALEFSGETLDRLSSVFFNLNSAETNEEIQKIAQEVSPLLSEFSNDIRLNKELFKRVQMIYDIKDEMSLTPEQNMLLTKKYRSFVRNGANLNDEDKT
;
A
#
# COMPACT_ATOMS: atom_id res chain seq x y z
N MET A 1 -10.20 -2.09 21.85
CA MET A 1 -9.85 -1.13 20.78
C MET A 1 -8.39 -1.37 20.42
N ASN A 2 -8.06 -1.61 19.15
CA ASN A 2 -6.68 -1.90 18.74
C ASN A 2 -5.90 -0.59 18.53
N PRO A 3 -4.76 -0.36 19.22
CA PRO A 3 -4.00 0.89 19.08
C PRO A 3 -3.34 1.03 17.72
N LEU A 4 -3.03 -0.07 17.02
CA LEU A 4 -2.34 -0.05 15.74
C LEU A 4 -3.21 0.45 14.57
N LEU A 5 -4.54 0.32 14.71
CA LEU A 5 -5.53 0.77 13.72
C LEU A 5 -5.88 2.26 13.85
N GLN A 6 -5.23 2.99 14.75
CA GLN A 6 -5.50 4.41 14.99
C GLN A 6 -4.29 5.26 14.69
N LYS A 7 -4.53 6.53 14.34
CA LYS A 7 -3.48 7.53 14.30
C LYS A 7 -2.86 7.69 15.70
N PHE A 8 -1.54 7.70 15.76
CA PHE A 8 -0.83 7.86 17.03
C PHE A 8 -0.85 9.33 17.47
N ASN A 9 -1.36 9.57 18.67
CA ASN A 9 -1.44 10.92 19.27
C ASN A 9 -0.18 11.29 20.09
N THR A 10 0.94 10.66 19.80
CA THR A 10 2.25 10.89 20.43
C THR A 10 3.02 11.99 19.69
N LYS A 11 4.07 12.51 20.32
CA LYS A 11 4.97 13.47 19.67
C LYS A 11 5.55 12.85 18.39
N TYR A 12 5.47 13.59 17.28
CA TYR A 12 5.87 13.14 15.94
C TYR A 12 5.18 11.86 15.46
N THR A 13 3.99 11.55 15.97
CA THR A 13 3.24 10.33 15.60
C THR A 13 4.04 9.04 15.81
N THR A 14 4.90 9.01 16.83
CA THR A 14 5.72 7.84 17.19
C THR A 14 4.88 6.68 17.71
N ALA A 15 5.31 5.45 17.47
CA ALA A 15 4.57 4.27 17.95
C ALA A 15 4.46 4.27 19.48
N PRO A 16 3.26 4.16 20.06
CA PRO A 16 3.07 4.07 21.51
C PRO A 16 3.40 2.65 22.00
N PHE A 17 4.67 2.25 21.95
CA PHE A 17 5.12 0.87 22.24
C PHE A 17 4.60 0.31 23.56
N SER A 18 4.49 1.14 24.61
CA SER A 18 3.93 0.74 25.91
C SER A 18 2.47 0.29 25.88
N LYS A 19 1.73 0.59 24.79
CA LYS A 19 0.34 0.19 24.56
C LYS A 19 0.21 -0.94 23.53
N ILE A 20 1.28 -1.27 22.81
CA ILE A 20 1.28 -2.28 21.77
C ILE A 20 1.62 -3.63 22.41
N LYS A 21 0.90 -4.68 22.01
CA LYS A 21 1.06 -6.05 22.50
C LYS A 21 1.05 -6.98 21.30
N ASN A 22 1.65 -8.16 21.45
CA ASN A 22 1.72 -9.17 20.39
C ASN A 22 0.33 -9.53 19.83
N GLU A 23 -0.66 -9.70 20.73
CA GLU A 23 -2.06 -9.99 20.40
C GLU A 23 -2.76 -8.93 19.51
N HIS A 24 -2.19 -7.73 19.40
CA HIS A 24 -2.74 -6.69 18.54
C HIS A 24 -2.37 -6.85 17.06
N PHE A 25 -1.25 -7.51 16.73
CA PHE A 25 -0.69 -7.46 15.38
C PHE A 25 -1.53 -8.22 14.35
N GLU A 26 -1.74 -9.51 14.54
CA GLU A 26 -2.49 -10.35 13.58
C GLU A 26 -3.89 -9.78 13.24
N PRO A 27 -4.75 -9.43 14.21
CA PRO A 27 -6.05 -8.82 13.89
C PRO A 27 -5.91 -7.41 13.27
N ALA A 28 -4.88 -6.64 13.62
CA ALA A 28 -4.63 -5.35 12.97
C ALA A 28 -4.21 -5.52 11.51
N PHE A 29 -3.38 -6.51 11.18
CA PHE A 29 -2.96 -6.77 9.80
C PHE A 29 -4.15 -7.14 8.93
N LYS A 30 -5.01 -8.05 9.40
CA LYS A 30 -6.21 -8.46 8.67
C LYS A 30 -7.14 -7.28 8.38
N GLU A 31 -7.41 -6.44 9.38
CA GLU A 31 -8.26 -5.26 9.18
C GLU A 31 -7.59 -4.19 8.32
N ALA A 32 -6.29 -3.92 8.52
CA ALA A 32 -5.56 -2.92 7.74
C ALA A 32 -5.43 -3.32 6.26
N ILE A 33 -5.24 -4.61 5.95
CA ILE A 33 -5.29 -5.11 4.57
C ILE A 33 -6.67 -4.89 3.96
N LYS A 34 -7.74 -5.18 4.71
CA LYS A 34 -9.11 -4.94 4.25
C LYS A 34 -9.38 -3.46 3.97
N MET A 35 -8.93 -2.56 4.86
CA MET A 35 -9.03 -1.12 4.66
C MET A 35 -8.27 -0.68 3.41
N ALA A 36 -7.03 -1.14 3.24
CA ALA A 36 -6.19 -0.80 2.10
C ALA A 36 -6.80 -1.33 0.78
N LYS A 37 -7.36 -2.55 0.77
CA LYS A 37 -8.11 -3.07 -0.39
C LYS A 37 -9.29 -2.17 -0.75
N ALA A 38 -10.07 -1.72 0.24
CA ALA A 38 -11.19 -0.81 0.00
C ALA A 38 -10.76 0.56 -0.55
N GLU A 39 -9.61 1.09 -0.10
CA GLU A 39 -9.03 2.33 -0.63
C GLU A 39 -8.62 2.17 -2.10
N ILE A 40 -7.97 1.04 -2.44
CA ILE A 40 -7.62 0.70 -3.83
C ILE A 40 -8.88 0.53 -4.69
N ASP A 41 -9.89 -0.18 -4.20
CA ASP A 41 -11.16 -0.37 -4.91
C ASP A 41 -11.86 0.97 -5.17
N ALA A 42 -11.78 1.92 -4.23
CA ALA A 42 -12.34 3.26 -4.42
C ALA A 42 -11.62 4.03 -5.54
N ILE A 43 -10.31 3.86 -5.68
CA ILE A 43 -9.53 4.47 -6.79
C ILE A 43 -9.93 3.82 -8.11
N VAL A 44 -9.95 2.49 -8.16
CA VAL A 44 -10.29 1.72 -9.38
C VAL A 44 -11.69 2.07 -9.87
N ASN A 45 -12.66 2.08 -8.96
CA ASN A 45 -14.07 2.29 -9.28
C ASN A 45 -14.50 3.76 -9.31
N ASN A 46 -13.57 4.72 -9.22
CA ASN A 46 -13.91 6.14 -9.30
C ASN A 46 -14.47 6.46 -10.71
N PRO A 47 -15.73 6.93 -10.83
CA PRO A 47 -16.38 7.15 -12.13
C PRO A 47 -15.83 8.34 -12.90
N ASN A 48 -15.07 9.23 -12.24
CA ASN A 48 -14.47 10.38 -12.88
C ASN A 48 -13.26 9.96 -13.73
N VAL A 49 -12.99 10.76 -14.78
CA VAL A 49 -11.79 10.64 -15.60
C VAL A 49 -10.54 10.63 -14.69
N PRO A 50 -9.58 9.71 -14.91
CA PRO A 50 -8.36 9.66 -14.11
C PRO A 50 -7.60 10.99 -14.13
N THR A 51 -7.23 11.47 -12.95
CA THR A 51 -6.39 12.66 -12.73
C THR A 51 -5.25 12.29 -11.80
N PHE A 52 -4.23 13.15 -11.72
CA PHE A 52 -3.12 12.94 -10.81
C PHE A 52 -3.62 12.77 -9.36
N GLU A 53 -4.54 13.62 -8.92
CA GLU A 53 -5.10 13.64 -7.57
C GLU A 53 -5.94 12.39 -7.29
N ASN A 54 -6.90 12.07 -8.18
CA ASN A 54 -7.85 10.98 -7.91
C ASN A 54 -7.29 9.57 -8.14
N THR A 55 -6.07 9.45 -8.66
CA THR A 55 -5.44 8.17 -8.97
C THR A 55 -4.02 8.06 -8.39
N ILE A 56 -3.10 8.97 -8.75
CA ILE A 56 -1.69 8.85 -8.34
C ILE A 56 -1.50 9.26 -6.89
N GLU A 57 -2.01 10.43 -6.51
CA GLU A 57 -1.96 10.93 -5.14
C GLU A 57 -2.79 10.04 -4.21
N ALA A 58 -4.02 9.70 -4.61
CA ALA A 58 -4.85 8.76 -3.87
C ALA A 58 -4.15 7.40 -3.62
N LEU A 59 -3.45 6.86 -4.64
CA LEU A 59 -2.68 5.62 -4.51
C LEU A 59 -1.45 5.77 -3.59
N GLU A 60 -0.85 6.96 -3.52
CA GLU A 60 0.26 7.23 -2.59
C GLU A 60 -0.19 7.26 -1.13
N PHE A 61 -1.41 7.72 -0.86
CA PHE A 61 -1.99 7.74 0.49
C PHE A 61 -2.69 6.44 0.89
N SER A 62 -3.02 5.56 -0.07
CA SER A 62 -3.63 4.26 0.23
C SER A 62 -2.68 3.36 1.04
N GLY A 63 -3.24 2.62 1.99
CA GLY A 63 -2.49 1.65 2.79
C GLY A 63 -1.66 2.27 3.93
N GLU A 64 -1.75 3.57 4.22
CA GLU A 64 -0.93 4.24 5.25
C GLU A 64 -0.99 3.53 6.63
N THR A 65 -2.18 3.05 7.00
CA THR A 65 -2.37 2.30 8.26
C THR A 65 -1.62 0.97 8.22
N LEU A 66 -1.68 0.24 7.10
CA LEU A 66 -0.99 -1.03 6.92
C LEU A 66 0.54 -0.83 6.88
N ASP A 67 1.03 0.23 6.23
CA ASP A 67 2.45 0.55 6.14
C ASP A 67 3.04 0.92 7.51
N ARG A 68 2.33 1.76 8.29
CA ARG A 68 2.74 2.11 9.66
C ARG A 68 2.77 0.89 10.56
N LEU A 69 1.71 0.08 10.52
CA LEU A 69 1.62 -1.19 11.25
C LEU A 69 2.77 -2.14 10.89
N SER A 70 3.02 -2.34 9.59
CA SER A 70 4.09 -3.19 9.07
C SER A 70 5.45 -2.71 9.54
N SER A 71 5.69 -1.40 9.48
CA SER A 71 6.96 -0.80 9.91
C SER A 71 7.23 -1.06 11.39
N VAL A 72 6.22 -0.91 12.26
CA VAL A 72 6.36 -1.22 13.70
C VAL A 72 6.62 -2.70 13.91
N PHE A 73 5.84 -3.57 13.26
CA PHE A 73 5.95 -5.02 13.45
C PHE A 73 7.30 -5.56 12.99
N PHE A 74 7.73 -5.22 11.77
CA PHE A 74 9.00 -5.74 11.23
C PHE A 74 10.22 -5.09 11.88
N ASN A 75 10.10 -3.88 12.45
CA ASN A 75 11.14 -3.33 13.31
C ASN A 75 11.31 -4.19 14.58
N LEU A 76 10.22 -4.53 15.27
CA LEU A 76 10.28 -5.42 16.44
C LEU A 76 10.76 -6.82 16.06
N ASN A 77 10.27 -7.40 14.97
CA ASN A 77 10.73 -8.70 14.50
C ASN A 77 12.23 -8.72 14.14
N SER A 78 12.81 -7.57 13.79
CA SER A 78 14.25 -7.47 13.54
C SER A 78 15.07 -7.20 14.80
N ALA A 79 14.57 -6.42 15.75
CA ALA A 79 15.36 -5.88 16.85
C ALA A 79 15.06 -6.53 18.22
N GLU A 80 13.83 -7.00 18.43
CA GLU A 80 13.31 -7.50 19.71
C GLU A 80 12.31 -8.65 19.45
N THR A 81 12.73 -9.63 18.66
CA THR A 81 11.85 -10.76 18.28
C THR A 81 11.65 -11.75 19.42
N ASN A 82 10.58 -12.54 19.31
CA ASN A 82 10.25 -13.66 20.19
C ASN A 82 9.42 -14.68 19.41
N GLU A 83 9.12 -15.84 20.02
CA GLU A 83 8.38 -16.92 19.36
C GLU A 83 6.99 -16.48 18.86
N GLU A 84 6.28 -15.62 19.60
CA GLU A 84 4.97 -15.11 19.18
C GLU A 84 5.10 -14.19 17.96
N ILE A 85 6.05 -13.25 17.97
CA ILE A 85 6.31 -12.34 16.85
C ILE A 85 6.75 -13.11 15.60
N GLN A 86 7.60 -14.14 15.74
CA GLN A 86 8.00 -14.99 14.62
C GLN A 86 6.81 -15.76 14.03
N LYS A 87 5.94 -16.30 14.89
CA LYS A 87 4.72 -16.99 14.45
C LYS A 87 3.79 -16.04 13.70
N ILE A 88 3.55 -14.85 14.24
CA ILE A 88 2.75 -13.82 13.55
C ILE A 88 3.39 -13.48 12.21
N ALA A 89 4.72 -13.35 12.12
CA ALA A 89 5.41 -13.04 10.88
C ALA A 89 5.18 -14.12 9.81
N GLN A 90 5.19 -15.40 10.18
CA GLN A 90 4.87 -16.52 9.28
C GLN A 90 3.43 -16.45 8.76
N GLU A 91 2.48 -16.01 9.61
CA GLU A 91 1.07 -15.90 9.24
C GLU A 91 0.79 -14.67 8.37
N VAL A 92 1.39 -13.52 8.66
CA VAL A 92 1.07 -12.25 7.98
C VAL A 92 1.90 -12.01 6.71
N SER A 93 3.11 -12.57 6.61
CA SER A 93 3.96 -12.35 5.42
C SER A 93 3.34 -12.85 4.11
N PRO A 94 2.66 -14.02 4.07
CA PRO A 94 1.91 -14.45 2.90
C PRO A 94 0.76 -13.49 2.55
N LEU A 95 0.01 -13.02 3.54
CA LEU A 95 -1.11 -12.09 3.34
C LEU A 95 -0.64 -10.75 2.76
N LEU A 96 0.48 -10.22 3.25
CA LEU A 96 1.09 -9.00 2.73
C LEU A 96 1.62 -9.19 1.30
N SER A 97 2.17 -10.38 1.00
CA SER A 97 2.65 -10.72 -0.34
C SER A 97 1.50 -10.82 -1.32
N GLU A 98 0.40 -11.46 -0.93
CA GLU A 98 -0.84 -11.54 -1.70
C GLU A 98 -1.41 -10.15 -1.97
N PHE A 99 -1.56 -9.32 -0.94
CA PHE A 99 -2.03 -7.94 -1.10
C PHE A 99 -1.13 -7.10 -2.03
N SER A 100 0.20 -7.23 -1.91
CA SER A 100 1.13 -6.56 -2.81
C SER A 100 0.97 -7.04 -4.25
N ASN A 101 0.73 -8.34 -4.47
CA ASN A 101 0.50 -8.90 -5.80
C ASN A 101 -0.83 -8.43 -6.38
N ASP A 102 -1.90 -8.38 -5.58
CA ASP A 102 -3.21 -7.86 -5.97
C ASP A 102 -3.07 -6.45 -6.54
N ILE A 103 -2.30 -5.56 -5.88
CA ILE A 103 -2.06 -4.20 -6.39
C ILE A 103 -1.21 -4.22 -7.66
N ARG A 104 -0.06 -4.90 -7.63
CA ARG A 104 0.91 -4.89 -8.75
C ARG A 104 0.31 -5.41 -10.05
N LEU A 105 -0.58 -6.40 -9.96
CA LEU A 105 -1.21 -7.07 -11.09
C LEU A 105 -2.60 -6.52 -11.44
N ASN A 106 -3.09 -5.50 -10.72
CA ASN A 106 -4.39 -4.90 -10.96
C ASN A 106 -4.41 -4.15 -12.30
N LYS A 107 -4.99 -4.80 -13.32
CA LYS A 107 -5.10 -4.27 -14.69
C LYS A 107 -5.90 -2.96 -14.74
N GLU A 108 -6.98 -2.84 -13.98
CA GLU A 108 -7.84 -1.65 -14.02
C GLU A 108 -7.16 -0.46 -13.35
N LEU A 109 -6.48 -0.68 -12.22
CA LEU A 109 -5.65 0.34 -11.60
C LEU A 109 -4.53 0.80 -12.55
N PHE A 110 -3.86 -0.14 -13.22
CA PHE A 110 -2.81 0.20 -14.19
C PHE A 110 -3.34 1.05 -15.34
N LYS A 111 -4.50 0.71 -15.92
CA LYS A 111 -5.14 1.53 -16.98
C LYS A 111 -5.33 2.98 -16.55
N ARG A 112 -5.82 3.22 -15.33
CA ARG A 112 -5.99 4.58 -14.79
C ARG A 112 -4.65 5.33 -14.70
N VAL A 113 -3.60 4.66 -14.20
CA VAL A 113 -2.24 5.22 -14.11
C VAL A 113 -1.68 5.52 -15.50
N GLN A 114 -1.88 4.61 -16.46
CA GLN A 114 -1.42 4.73 -17.84
C GLN A 114 -2.08 5.93 -18.54
N MET A 115 -3.39 6.11 -18.40
CA MET A 115 -4.09 7.26 -19.00
C MET A 115 -3.48 8.61 -18.59
N ILE A 116 -3.07 8.75 -17.32
CA ILE A 116 -2.43 9.97 -16.82
C ILE A 116 -0.99 10.07 -17.34
N TYR A 117 -0.28 8.94 -17.39
CA TYR A 117 1.10 8.89 -17.90
C TYR A 117 1.18 9.28 -19.38
N ASP A 118 0.22 8.85 -20.20
CA ASP A 118 0.21 9.09 -21.65
C ASP A 118 0.03 10.58 -21.99
N ILE A 119 -0.67 11.34 -21.14
CA ILE A 119 -0.87 12.79 -21.33
C ILE A 119 0.04 13.66 -20.44
N LYS A 120 1.01 13.07 -19.74
CA LYS A 120 1.79 13.76 -18.70
C LYS A 120 2.54 15.01 -19.19
N ASP A 121 2.90 15.05 -20.47
CA ASP A 121 3.65 16.17 -21.08
C ASP A 121 2.72 17.35 -21.44
N GLU A 122 1.40 17.13 -21.47
CA GLU A 122 0.37 18.17 -21.64
C GLU A 122 -0.10 18.74 -20.29
N MET A 123 0.22 18.06 -19.18
CA MET A 123 -0.14 18.45 -17.83
C MET A 123 0.90 19.41 -17.24
N SER A 124 0.44 20.38 -16.44
CA SER A 124 1.33 21.27 -15.66
C SER A 124 1.71 20.64 -14.31
N LEU A 125 2.36 19.48 -14.33
CA LEU A 125 2.83 18.78 -13.12
C LEU A 125 4.11 19.43 -12.56
N THR A 126 4.26 19.46 -11.23
CA THR A 126 5.55 19.78 -10.61
C THR A 126 6.59 18.69 -10.90
N PRO A 127 7.90 18.98 -10.75
CA PRO A 127 8.94 17.96 -10.89
C PRO A 127 8.70 16.73 -9.99
N GLU A 128 8.25 16.92 -8.75
CA GLU A 128 7.96 15.87 -7.80
C GLU A 128 6.75 15.03 -8.23
N GLN A 129 5.68 15.68 -8.70
CA GLN A 129 4.49 14.98 -9.21
C GLN A 129 4.82 14.14 -10.44
N ASN A 130 5.55 14.71 -11.41
CA ASN A 130 5.99 13.98 -12.59
C ASN A 130 6.90 12.79 -12.23
N MET A 131 7.78 12.97 -11.23
CA MET A 131 8.60 11.87 -10.73
C MET A 131 7.76 10.78 -10.06
N LEU A 132 6.77 11.14 -9.24
CA LEU A 132 5.88 10.17 -8.60
C LEU A 132 5.10 9.36 -9.66
N LEU A 133 4.45 10.04 -10.60
CA LEU A 133 3.74 9.43 -11.73
C LEU A 133 4.66 8.47 -12.51
N THR A 134 5.85 8.92 -12.87
CA THR A 134 6.82 8.10 -13.61
C THR A 134 7.26 6.87 -12.82
N LYS A 135 7.52 7.01 -11.51
CA LYS A 135 7.89 5.88 -10.65
C LYS A 135 6.75 4.87 -10.51
N LYS A 136 5.51 5.33 -10.32
CA LYS A 136 4.33 4.47 -10.21
C LYS A 136 4.11 3.70 -11.51
N TYR A 137 4.05 4.40 -12.65
CA TYR A 137 3.90 3.75 -13.97
C TYR A 137 4.97 2.69 -14.23
N ARG A 138 6.25 3.03 -14.05
CA ARG A 138 7.36 2.08 -14.23
C ARG A 138 7.29 0.89 -13.28
N SER A 139 6.76 1.08 -12.07
CA SER A 139 6.54 -0.03 -11.13
C SER A 139 5.56 -1.04 -11.71
N PHE A 140 4.40 -0.60 -12.24
CA PHE A 140 3.45 -1.49 -12.88
C PHE A 140 4.05 -2.21 -14.09
N VAL A 141 4.73 -1.50 -14.99
CA VAL A 141 5.35 -2.08 -16.18
C VAL A 141 6.37 -3.17 -15.83
N ARG A 142 7.26 -2.93 -14.86
CA ARG A 142 8.25 -3.92 -14.42
C ARG A 142 7.63 -5.16 -13.78
N ASN A 143 6.43 -5.04 -13.22
CA ASN A 143 5.70 -6.16 -12.64
C ASN A 143 4.76 -6.85 -13.65
N GLY A 144 4.94 -6.59 -14.96
CA GLY A 144 4.22 -7.29 -16.01
C GLY A 144 2.79 -6.80 -16.25
N ALA A 145 2.43 -5.60 -15.80
CA ALA A 145 1.10 -5.03 -16.06
C ALA A 145 0.82 -4.82 -17.57
N ASN A 146 1.90 -4.70 -18.38
CA ASN A 146 1.83 -4.57 -19.84
C ASN A 146 2.11 -5.89 -20.59
N LEU A 147 2.23 -7.02 -19.88
CA LEU A 147 2.39 -8.34 -20.48
C LEU A 147 1.03 -8.91 -20.89
N ASN A 148 1.00 -9.61 -22.02
CA ASN A 148 -0.15 -10.41 -22.43
C ASN A 148 -0.35 -11.57 -21.43
N ASP A 149 -1.57 -12.12 -21.36
CA ASP A 149 -1.90 -13.16 -20.36
C ASP A 149 -1.03 -14.43 -20.48
N GLU A 150 -0.42 -14.67 -21.66
CA GLU A 150 0.52 -15.78 -21.89
C GLU A 150 1.90 -15.58 -21.23
N ASP A 151 2.30 -14.33 -20.94
CA ASP A 151 3.64 -13.99 -20.43
C ASP A 151 3.65 -13.73 -18.91
N LYS A 152 2.52 -13.94 -18.22
CA LYS A 152 2.35 -13.67 -16.77
C LYS A 152 2.69 -14.86 -15.86
N THR A 153 3.32 -15.90 -16.40
CA THR A 153 3.69 -17.14 -15.67
C THR A 153 4.83 -16.94 -14.68
#